data_AF-A0A9P5RYU9-F1
#
_entry.id   AF-A0A9P5RYU9-F1
#
_cell.length_a   1.000
_cell.length_b   1.000
_cell.length_c   1.000
_cell.angle_alpha   90.00
_cell.angle_beta   90.00
_cell.angle_gamma   90.00
#
_symmetry.space_group_name_H-M   'P 1'
#
loop_
_entity.id
_entity.type
_entity.pdbx_description
1 polymer ?
#
loop_
_entity_poly.entity_id
_entity_poly.type
_entity_poly.pdbx_seq_one_letter_code
_entity_poly.pdbx_strand_id
1 'polypeptide(L)'
;MIAAPTASLNVNTGVNTSNNNSDDVRQLIERYQAAGQGHLFNFYDDLNDDDKAKLVSQLEALNVERVNRIHQKATTCPSPMLNNQSATLAPLPEECFDSVLEASKDKTQEWQTIGLNQISQNKVAVILLAGGQGTRLGSSAPKGCYDINLPSNKSLFQIQAERILKVQQLAQQQPGAVANVTIPWYVMTSGPTRPATVAFFQENNYFGLSSDNIVFFEQGTLPCLTFDGKIMMESKSQIAVAPDGNGGVYAALRGTGVLANMAERKI
;
A
#
# COMPACT_ATOMS: atom_id res chain seq x y z
N MET A 1 -2.46 -30.41 33.43
CA MET A 1 -1.28 -30.89 34.19
C MET A 1 -0.50 -31.86 33.31
N ILE A 2 0.29 -31.35 32.36
CA ILE A 2 1.47 -32.02 31.76
C ILE A 2 2.38 -30.85 31.37
N ALA A 3 3.50 -30.70 32.09
CA ALA A 3 4.48 -29.65 31.89
C ALA A 3 5.47 -30.08 30.79
N ALA A 4 5.71 -29.22 29.81
CA ALA A 4 6.79 -29.39 28.83
C ALA A 4 8.08 -28.73 29.36
N PRO A 5 9.27 -29.33 29.14
CA PRO A 5 10.50 -28.88 29.77
C PRO A 5 11.09 -27.66 29.05
N THR A 6 11.43 -26.64 29.84
CA THR A 6 12.24 -25.49 29.48
C THR A 6 13.70 -25.92 29.27
N ALA A 7 14.17 -25.92 28.03
CA ALA A 7 15.58 -26.03 27.69
C ALA A 7 16.14 -24.63 27.42
N SER A 8 16.80 -24.06 28.42
CA SER A 8 17.53 -22.79 28.34
C SER A 8 18.84 -23.01 27.58
N LEU A 9 18.89 -22.65 26.30
CA LEU A 9 20.13 -22.56 25.53
C LEU A 9 20.76 -21.18 25.80
N ASN A 10 21.75 -21.18 26.70
CA ASN A 10 22.67 -20.06 26.91
C ASN A 10 23.56 -19.93 25.67
N VAL A 11 23.21 -19.04 24.74
CA VAL A 11 24.11 -18.60 23.68
C VAL A 11 24.76 -17.31 24.14
N ASN A 12 26.07 -17.41 24.35
CA ASN A 12 26.98 -16.38 24.78
C ASN A 12 26.98 -15.21 23.77
N THR A 13 26.22 -14.14 24.03
CA THR A 13 26.28 -12.91 23.23
C THR A 13 27.30 -11.94 23.82
N GLY A 14 28.57 -12.22 23.56
CA GLY A 14 29.60 -11.18 23.63
C GLY A 14 29.44 -10.25 22.42
N VAL A 15 28.55 -9.25 22.52
CA VAL A 15 28.46 -8.20 21.49
C VAL A 15 29.50 -7.14 21.81
N ASN A 16 30.51 -7.09 20.96
CA ASN A 16 31.51 -6.04 20.89
C ASN A 16 30.88 -4.86 20.10
N THR A 17 30.16 -3.96 20.77
CA THR A 17 29.28 -2.95 20.13
C THR A 17 29.94 -1.64 19.71
N SER A 18 31.26 -1.45 19.85
CA SER A 18 31.84 -0.11 19.69
C SER A 18 32.41 0.24 18.32
N ASN A 19 32.57 -0.73 17.40
CA ASN A 19 33.30 -0.52 16.12
C ASN A 19 32.51 -0.77 14.83
N ASN A 20 31.27 -1.28 14.86
CA ASN A 20 30.56 -1.61 13.61
C ASN A 20 29.86 -0.40 12.96
N ASN A 21 29.40 0.57 13.75
CA ASN A 21 28.50 1.60 13.22
C ASN A 21 29.20 2.62 12.30
N SER A 22 30.49 2.91 12.52
CA SER A 22 31.25 3.85 11.67
C SER A 22 31.63 3.26 10.32
N ASP A 23 31.97 1.97 10.30
CA ASP A 23 32.37 1.28 9.07
C ASP A 23 31.15 1.03 8.15
N ASP A 24 29.99 0.74 8.73
CA ASP A 24 28.73 0.58 7.99
C ASP A 24 28.29 1.89 7.32
N VAL A 25 28.36 3.02 8.04
CA VAL A 25 28.05 4.34 7.48
C VAL A 25 29.03 4.72 6.36
N ARG A 26 30.33 4.43 6.53
CA ARG A 26 31.32 4.69 5.50
C ARG A 26 31.03 3.92 4.21
N GLN A 27 30.69 2.63 4.32
CA GLN A 27 30.32 1.82 3.17
C GLN A 27 29.05 2.34 2.47
N LEU A 28 28.08 2.82 3.24
CA LEU A 28 26.87 3.44 2.70
C LEU A 28 27.20 4.71 1.90
N ILE A 29 28.06 5.58 2.44
CA ILE A 29 28.54 6.78 1.74
C ILE A 29 29.24 6.41 0.44
N GLU A 30 30.18 5.46 0.48
CA GLU A 30 30.92 4.99 -0.70
C GLU A 30 29.98 4.41 -1.78
N ARG A 31 28.98 3.63 -1.39
CA ARG A 31 27.96 3.09 -2.31
C ARG A 31 27.16 4.20 -2.99
N TYR A 32 26.68 5.18 -2.24
CA TYR A 32 25.91 6.29 -2.79
C TYR A 32 26.77 7.21 -3.66
N GLN A 33 28.04 7.43 -3.31
CA GLN A 33 29.00 8.12 -4.17
C GLN A 33 29.21 7.39 -5.50
N ALA A 34 29.44 6.07 -5.45
CA ALA A 34 29.60 5.24 -6.64
C ALA A 34 28.33 5.22 -7.52
N ALA A 35 27.15 5.31 -6.90
CA ALA A 35 25.87 5.44 -7.60
C ALA A 35 25.59 6.88 -8.11
N GLY A 36 26.51 7.82 -7.93
CA GLY A 36 26.34 9.22 -8.34
C GLY A 36 25.35 10.02 -7.50
N GLN A 37 25.04 9.56 -6.28
CA GLN A 37 24.10 10.18 -5.32
C GLN A 37 24.82 10.62 -4.04
N GLY A 38 26.13 10.89 -4.11
CA GLY A 38 26.95 11.29 -2.95
C GLY A 38 26.54 12.62 -2.31
N HIS A 39 25.82 13.48 -3.04
CA HIS A 39 25.37 14.78 -2.55
C HIS A 39 24.39 14.70 -1.37
N LEU A 40 23.76 13.53 -1.16
CA LEU A 40 22.88 13.29 -0.01
C LEU A 40 23.62 13.39 1.34
N PHE A 41 24.94 13.27 1.34
CA PHE A 41 25.78 13.38 2.53
C PHE A 41 26.47 14.75 2.69
N ASN A 42 26.18 15.74 1.83
CA ASN A 42 26.86 17.04 1.87
C ASN A 42 26.74 17.77 3.21
N PHE A 43 25.66 17.54 3.96
CA PHE A 43 25.42 18.15 5.27
C PHE A 43 25.55 17.15 6.42
N TYR A 44 26.02 15.93 6.17
CA TYR A 44 26.00 14.86 7.16
C TYR A 44 26.78 15.21 8.43
N ASP A 45 27.95 15.84 8.29
CA ASP A 45 28.80 16.21 9.43
C ASP A 45 28.17 17.31 10.31
N ASP A 46 27.28 18.13 9.75
CA ASP A 46 26.55 19.19 10.47
C ASP A 46 25.37 18.64 11.29
N LEU A 47 24.96 17.39 11.06
CA LEU A 47 23.79 16.80 11.72
C LEU A 47 24.12 16.32 13.14
N ASN A 48 23.12 16.42 14.02
CA ASN A 48 23.15 15.72 15.31
C ASN A 48 23.00 14.20 15.09
N ASP A 49 23.25 13.41 16.14
CA ASP A 49 23.29 11.95 16.04
C ASP A 49 21.93 11.33 15.67
N ASP A 50 20.82 11.91 16.13
CA ASP A 50 19.46 11.46 15.78
C ASP A 50 19.16 11.66 14.29
N ASP A 51 19.50 12.84 13.76
CA ASP A 51 19.34 13.18 12.36
C ASP A 51 20.26 12.35 11.45
N LYS A 52 21.49 12.04 11.91
CA LYS A 52 22.39 11.11 11.21
C LYS A 52 21.78 9.71 11.14
N ALA A 53 21.30 9.19 12.26
CA ALA A 53 20.68 7.87 12.32
C ALA A 53 19.42 7.80 11.43
N LYS A 54 18.60 8.84 11.45
CA LYS A 54 17.40 8.97 10.61
C LYS A 54 17.74 8.96 9.12
N LEU A 55 18.77 9.71 8.69
CA LEU A 55 19.19 9.73 7.29
C LEU A 55 19.77 8.38 6.86
N VAL A 56 20.65 7.79 7.66
CA VAL A 56 21.27 6.48 7.40
C VAL A 56 20.19 5.41 7.21
N SER A 57 19.22 5.32 8.13
CA SER A 57 18.13 4.35 8.06
C SER A 57 17.29 4.48 6.76
N GLN A 58 16.99 5.70 6.32
CA GLN A 58 16.29 5.93 5.05
C GLN A 58 17.09 5.45 3.85
N LEU A 59 18.40 5.71 3.84
CA LEU A 59 19.29 5.38 2.72
C LEU A 59 19.66 3.89 2.67
N GLU A 60 19.71 3.21 3.82
CA GLU A 60 19.87 1.75 3.89
C GLU A 60 18.65 1.01 3.34
N ALA A 61 17.44 1.50 3.67
CA ALA A 61 16.20 0.94 3.16
C ALA A 61 16.02 1.13 1.64
N LEU A 62 16.72 2.11 1.06
CA LEU A 62 16.62 2.47 -0.36
C LEU A 62 17.65 1.71 -1.21
N ASN A 63 17.17 1.02 -2.25
CA ASN A 63 18.04 0.46 -3.27
C ASN A 63 18.39 1.53 -4.32
N VAL A 64 19.49 2.25 -4.10
CA VAL A 64 19.92 3.38 -4.95
C VAL A 64 20.15 2.97 -6.42
N GLU A 65 20.64 1.75 -6.68
CA GLU A 65 20.85 1.26 -8.04
C GLU A 65 19.51 1.03 -8.75
N ARG A 66 18.48 0.58 -8.02
CA ARG A 66 17.11 0.46 -8.55
C ARG A 66 16.53 1.83 -8.89
N VAL A 67 16.76 2.84 -8.05
CA VAL A 67 16.30 4.22 -8.30
C VAL A 67 16.91 4.75 -9.60
N ASN A 68 18.23 4.62 -9.76
CA ASN A 68 18.91 5.05 -10.98
C ASN A 68 18.40 4.30 -12.22
N ARG A 69 18.14 2.98 -12.12
CA ARG A 69 17.54 2.20 -13.22
C ARG A 69 16.12 2.67 -13.57
N ILE A 70 15.31 3.06 -12.58
CA ILE A 70 13.97 3.59 -12.81
C ILE A 70 14.06 4.92 -13.56
N HIS A 71 14.92 5.85 -13.11
CA HIS A 71 15.12 7.14 -13.78
C HIS A 71 15.63 6.97 -15.21
N GLN A 72 16.64 6.13 -15.41
CA GLN A 72 17.17 5.84 -16.73
C GLN A 72 16.07 5.31 -17.65
N LYS A 73 15.33 4.29 -17.24
CA LYS A 73 14.22 3.77 -18.05
C LYS A 73 13.15 4.82 -18.34
N ALA A 74 12.77 5.63 -17.35
CA ALA A 74 11.75 6.65 -17.52
C ALA A 74 12.17 7.78 -18.46
N THR A 75 13.48 8.07 -18.58
CA THR A 75 14.02 9.17 -19.40
C THR A 75 14.58 8.72 -20.74
N THR A 76 15.09 7.49 -20.85
CA THR A 76 15.67 6.94 -22.09
C THR A 76 14.68 6.12 -22.91
N CYS A 77 13.53 5.73 -22.36
CA CYS A 77 12.48 5.13 -23.17
C CYS A 77 12.07 6.15 -24.24
N PRO A 78 12.31 5.89 -25.54
CA PRO A 78 11.78 6.75 -26.57
C PRO A 78 10.28 6.77 -26.40
N SER A 79 9.70 7.97 -26.33
CA SER A 79 8.25 8.10 -26.41
C SER A 79 7.82 7.29 -27.65
N PRO A 80 6.82 6.40 -27.55
CA PRO A 80 6.35 5.63 -28.71
C PRO A 80 5.93 6.52 -29.89
N MET A 81 5.83 7.83 -29.69
CA MET A 81 5.66 8.84 -30.73
C MET A 81 6.86 9.03 -31.67
N LEU A 82 8.06 8.54 -31.35
CA LEU A 82 9.26 8.69 -32.21
C LEU A 82 9.45 7.52 -33.20
N ASN A 83 8.81 6.38 -32.97
CA ASN A 83 8.67 5.35 -33.98
C ASN A 83 7.28 5.47 -34.58
N ASN A 84 7.19 5.82 -35.87
CA ASN A 84 5.98 5.84 -36.71
C ASN A 84 5.27 4.46 -36.82
N GLN A 85 5.38 3.57 -35.83
CA GLN A 85 4.50 2.43 -35.66
C GLN A 85 3.21 2.95 -35.07
N SER A 86 2.27 3.33 -35.94
CA SER A 86 0.88 3.59 -35.58
C SER A 86 0.39 2.41 -34.73
N ALA A 87 0.30 2.61 -33.42
CA ALA A 87 -0.33 1.62 -32.55
C ALA A 87 -1.76 1.48 -33.04
N THR A 88 -2.11 0.30 -33.56
CA THR A 88 -3.47 0.04 -34.03
C THR A 88 -4.37 -0.02 -32.80
N LEU A 89 -5.12 1.06 -32.58
CA LEU A 89 -6.14 1.11 -31.54
C LEU A 89 -7.40 0.46 -32.09
N ALA A 90 -7.83 -0.63 -31.45
CA ALA A 90 -9.07 -1.32 -31.76
C ALA A 90 -9.89 -1.52 -30.48
N PRO A 91 -11.23 -1.61 -30.56
CA PRO A 91 -12.07 -1.98 -29.44
C PRO A 91 -11.69 -3.37 -28.89
N LEU A 92 -12.07 -3.63 -27.63
CA LEU A 92 -12.01 -4.99 -27.09
C LEU A 92 -12.93 -5.92 -27.88
N PRO A 93 -12.57 -7.20 -28.07
CA PRO A 93 -13.46 -8.19 -28.64
C PRO A 93 -14.79 -8.28 -27.87
N GLU A 94 -15.90 -8.52 -28.56
CA GLU A 94 -17.24 -8.57 -27.96
C GLU A 94 -17.38 -9.66 -26.89
N GLU A 95 -16.64 -10.76 -27.02
CA GLU A 95 -16.57 -11.83 -26.03
C GLU A 95 -15.87 -11.45 -24.72
N CYS A 96 -15.19 -10.30 -24.67
CA CYS A 96 -14.44 -9.84 -23.51
C CYS A 96 -15.11 -8.69 -22.73
N PHE A 97 -16.30 -8.22 -23.15
CA PHE A 97 -17.02 -7.18 -22.43
C PHE A 97 -18.52 -7.44 -22.37
N ASP A 98 -19.19 -6.82 -21.40
CA ASP A 98 -20.64 -6.86 -21.24
C ASP A 98 -21.15 -5.53 -20.67
N SER A 99 -22.45 -5.27 -20.77
CA SER A 99 -23.05 -4.00 -20.35
C SER A 99 -24.29 -4.22 -19.52
N VAL A 100 -24.32 -3.66 -18.31
CA VAL A 100 -25.52 -3.67 -17.44
C VAL A 100 -26.68 -2.88 -18.08
N LEU A 101 -26.40 -1.95 -18.99
CA LEU A 101 -27.43 -1.16 -19.69
C LEU A 101 -28.14 -1.96 -20.78
N GLU A 102 -27.46 -2.95 -21.36
CA GLU A 102 -27.95 -3.74 -22.51
C GLU A 102 -28.34 -5.17 -22.09
N ALA A 103 -27.81 -5.66 -20.97
CA ALA A 103 -28.10 -6.97 -20.44
C ALA A 103 -29.57 -7.11 -20.01
N SER A 104 -30.13 -8.30 -20.23
CA SER A 104 -31.47 -8.64 -19.74
C SER A 104 -31.52 -8.67 -18.20
N LYS A 105 -32.73 -8.55 -17.65
CA LYS A 105 -32.95 -8.69 -16.21
C LYS A 105 -32.49 -10.06 -15.70
N ASP A 106 -32.73 -11.13 -16.47
CA ASP A 106 -32.34 -12.48 -16.09
C ASP A 106 -30.82 -12.63 -16.01
N LYS A 107 -30.09 -12.03 -16.96
CA LYS A 107 -28.61 -12.06 -16.99
C LYS A 107 -28.00 -11.27 -15.84
N THR A 108 -28.53 -10.08 -15.55
CA THR A 108 -28.07 -9.27 -14.40
C THR A 108 -28.38 -9.94 -13.06
N GLN A 109 -29.55 -10.59 -12.94
CA GLN A 109 -29.92 -11.41 -11.79
C GLN A 109 -29.00 -12.64 -11.63
N GLU A 110 -28.63 -13.29 -12.72
CA GLU A 110 -27.66 -14.39 -12.73
C GLU A 110 -26.30 -13.93 -12.19
N TRP A 111 -25.74 -12.83 -12.71
CA TRP A 111 -24.47 -12.28 -12.22
C TRP A 111 -24.52 -11.93 -10.73
N GLN A 112 -25.61 -11.29 -10.29
CA GLN A 112 -25.80 -10.95 -8.89
C GLN A 112 -25.87 -12.20 -8.02
N THR A 113 -26.56 -13.25 -8.48
CA THR A 113 -26.66 -14.53 -7.77
C THR A 113 -25.29 -15.21 -7.65
N ILE A 114 -24.52 -15.26 -8.75
CA ILE A 114 -23.16 -15.81 -8.74
C ILE A 114 -22.27 -15.04 -7.78
N GLY A 115 -22.29 -13.70 -7.83
CA GLY A 115 -21.50 -12.84 -6.96
C GLY A 115 -21.85 -13.02 -5.48
N LEU A 116 -23.15 -12.98 -5.14
CA LEU A 116 -23.62 -13.22 -3.77
C LEU A 116 -23.27 -14.62 -3.27
N ASN A 117 -23.28 -15.63 -4.14
CA ASN A 117 -22.84 -16.98 -3.79
C ASN A 117 -21.33 -17.05 -3.51
N GLN A 118 -20.48 -16.34 -4.25
CA GLN A 118 -19.04 -16.29 -3.91
C GLN A 118 -18.81 -15.60 -2.57
N ILE A 119 -19.54 -14.52 -2.31
CA ILE A 119 -19.47 -13.79 -1.03
C ILE A 119 -19.98 -14.67 0.11
N SER A 120 -21.08 -15.41 -0.06
CA SER A 120 -21.66 -16.27 0.97
C SER A 120 -20.76 -17.45 1.36
N GLN A 121 -19.74 -17.74 0.54
CA GLN A 121 -18.71 -18.75 0.79
C GLN A 121 -17.36 -18.14 1.25
N ASN A 122 -17.33 -16.85 1.60
CA ASN A 122 -16.13 -16.11 2.01
C ASN A 122 -14.99 -16.10 0.98
N LYS A 123 -15.31 -16.12 -0.32
CA LYS A 123 -14.33 -16.16 -1.42
C LYS A 123 -14.02 -14.81 -2.04
N VAL A 124 -14.43 -13.71 -1.40
CA VAL A 124 -14.31 -12.36 -1.94
C VAL A 124 -13.71 -11.45 -0.89
N ALA A 125 -12.72 -10.66 -1.32
CA ALA A 125 -12.16 -9.56 -0.55
C ALA A 125 -12.18 -8.26 -1.36
N VAL A 126 -11.99 -7.14 -0.66
CA VAL A 126 -11.88 -5.81 -1.25
C VAL A 126 -10.51 -5.24 -0.95
N ILE A 127 -9.82 -4.73 -1.97
CA ILE A 127 -8.61 -3.92 -1.80
C ILE A 127 -8.98 -2.47 -2.08
N LEU A 128 -8.86 -1.61 -1.08
CA LEU A 128 -9.06 -0.18 -1.21
C LEU A 128 -7.71 0.55 -1.34
N LEU A 129 -7.58 1.36 -2.38
CA LEU A 129 -6.41 2.20 -2.61
C LEU A 129 -6.64 3.58 -1.94
N ALA A 130 -6.22 3.71 -0.68
CA ALA A 130 -6.41 4.91 0.17
C ALA A 130 -5.09 5.63 0.51
N GLY A 131 -4.08 5.54 -0.38
CA GLY A 131 -2.77 6.16 -0.17
C GLY A 131 -2.73 7.69 -0.30
N GLY A 132 -3.78 8.30 -0.85
CA GLY A 132 -3.82 9.75 -1.13
C GLY A 132 -4.32 10.60 0.04
N GLN A 133 -3.67 11.74 0.26
CA GLN A 133 -4.18 12.81 1.12
C GLN A 133 -5.34 13.56 0.45
N GLY A 134 -6.23 14.15 1.26
CA GLY A 134 -7.38 14.95 0.81
C GLY A 134 -7.04 16.38 0.35
N THR A 135 -5.78 16.70 0.06
CA THR A 135 -5.31 18.09 -0.12
C THR A 135 -6.02 18.84 -1.24
N ARG A 136 -6.33 18.17 -2.36
CA ARG A 136 -7.12 18.77 -3.47
C ARG A 136 -8.58 19.04 -3.10
N LEU A 137 -9.08 18.41 -2.04
CA LEU A 137 -10.40 18.67 -1.46
C LEU A 137 -10.34 19.70 -0.32
N GLY A 138 -9.18 20.32 -0.08
CA GLY A 138 -8.99 21.27 1.01
C GLY A 138 -8.91 20.62 2.40
N SER A 139 -8.63 19.32 2.49
CA SER A 139 -8.50 18.59 3.76
C SER A 139 -7.07 18.10 4.00
N SER A 140 -6.60 18.25 5.23
CA SER A 140 -5.34 17.65 5.71
C SER A 140 -5.50 16.18 6.10
N ALA A 141 -6.73 15.69 6.25
CA ALA A 141 -7.02 14.31 6.60
C ALA A 141 -6.87 13.36 5.39
N PRO A 142 -6.75 12.04 5.62
CA PRO A 142 -6.89 11.05 4.55
C PRO A 142 -8.22 11.24 3.81
N LYS A 143 -8.21 11.07 2.48
CA LYS A 143 -9.40 11.34 1.64
C LYS A 143 -10.64 10.55 2.08
N GLY A 144 -10.46 9.34 2.61
CA GLY A 144 -11.57 8.52 3.08
C GLY A 144 -12.31 9.10 4.29
N CYS A 145 -11.67 9.96 5.08
CA CYS A 145 -12.28 10.64 6.22
C CYS A 145 -13.15 11.84 5.80
N TYR A 146 -13.11 12.23 4.52
CA TYR A 146 -13.78 13.44 4.04
C TYR A 146 -15.30 13.29 4.11
N ASP A 147 -15.96 14.29 4.68
CA ASP A 147 -17.41 14.45 4.66
C ASP A 147 -17.83 15.30 3.46
N ILE A 148 -18.66 14.72 2.60
CA ILE A 148 -19.21 15.39 1.42
C ILE A 148 -20.52 16.14 1.72
N ASN A 149 -20.88 16.29 2.99
CA ASN A 149 -22.06 16.98 3.51
C ASN A 149 -23.38 16.34 3.05
N LEU A 150 -23.44 15.01 3.04
CA LEU A 150 -24.73 14.33 2.98
C LEU A 150 -25.51 14.60 4.28
N PRO A 151 -26.85 14.50 4.30
CA PRO A 151 -27.63 14.71 5.52
C PRO A 151 -27.21 13.85 6.71
N SER A 152 -26.55 12.72 6.47
CA SER A 152 -26.02 11.82 7.48
C SER A 152 -24.63 12.18 8.01
N ASN A 153 -23.91 13.12 7.36
CA ASN A 153 -22.52 13.51 7.63
C ASN A 153 -21.53 12.34 7.66
N LYS A 154 -21.83 11.27 6.90
CA LYS A 154 -20.97 10.08 6.84
C LYS A 154 -19.75 10.34 5.97
N SER A 155 -18.59 9.96 6.49
CA SER A 155 -17.35 9.92 5.71
C SER A 155 -17.42 8.91 4.55
N LEU A 156 -16.54 9.06 3.57
CA LEU A 156 -16.41 8.09 2.48
C LEU A 156 -16.07 6.68 2.99
N PHE A 157 -15.24 6.56 4.03
CA PHE A 157 -14.94 5.27 4.66
C PHE A 157 -16.19 4.62 5.25
N GLN A 158 -17.01 5.39 5.98
CA GLN A 158 -18.24 4.86 6.57
C GLN A 158 -19.23 4.40 5.50
N ILE A 159 -19.42 5.18 4.44
CA ILE A 159 -20.31 4.81 3.33
C ILE A 159 -19.86 3.49 2.67
N GLN A 160 -18.56 3.30 2.49
CA GLN A 160 -18.01 2.06 1.93
C GLN A 160 -18.14 0.88 2.91
N ALA A 161 -17.87 1.09 4.19
CA ALA A 161 -18.02 0.06 5.22
C ALA A 161 -19.48 -0.43 5.32
N GLU A 162 -20.45 0.49 5.31
CA GLU A 162 -21.88 0.14 5.35
C GLU A 162 -22.33 -0.60 4.09
N ARG A 163 -21.74 -0.33 2.93
CA ARG A 163 -21.96 -1.14 1.71
C ARG A 163 -21.44 -2.55 1.87
N ILE A 164 -20.24 -2.72 2.42
CA ILE A 164 -19.67 -4.05 2.71
C ILE A 164 -20.58 -4.81 3.69
N LEU A 165 -20.98 -4.18 4.79
CA LEU A 165 -21.93 -4.75 5.76
C LEU A 165 -23.25 -5.17 5.09
N LYS A 166 -23.83 -4.30 4.26
CA LYS A 166 -25.09 -4.61 3.59
C LYS A 166 -24.95 -5.79 2.65
N VAL A 167 -23.85 -5.87 1.90
CA VAL A 167 -23.59 -6.99 0.99
C VAL A 167 -23.35 -8.30 1.76
N GLN A 168 -22.64 -8.27 2.89
CA GLN A 168 -22.51 -9.43 3.78
C GLN A 168 -23.89 -9.90 4.27
N GLN A 169 -24.75 -8.98 4.71
CA GLN A 169 -26.11 -9.32 5.15
C GLN A 169 -26.95 -9.96 4.05
N LEU A 170 -26.86 -9.45 2.81
CA LEU A 170 -27.57 -10.01 1.66
C LEU A 170 -27.03 -11.40 1.28
N ALA A 171 -25.71 -11.58 1.34
CA ALA A 171 -25.06 -12.85 1.07
C ALA A 171 -25.34 -13.90 2.16
N GLN A 172 -25.51 -13.47 3.41
CA GLN A 172 -25.90 -14.35 4.52
C GLN A 172 -27.28 -15.01 4.33
N GLN A 173 -28.15 -14.41 3.51
CA GLN A 173 -29.46 -14.98 3.15
C GLN A 173 -29.39 -15.98 1.98
N GLN A 174 -28.22 -16.19 1.36
CA GLN A 174 -28.09 -17.15 0.27
C GLN A 174 -28.21 -18.59 0.78
N PRO A 175 -28.86 -19.50 0.03
CA PRO A 175 -28.86 -20.91 0.36
C PRO A 175 -27.44 -21.47 0.50
N GLY A 176 -27.16 -22.16 1.59
CA GLY A 176 -25.84 -22.73 1.86
C GLY A 176 -24.76 -21.72 2.27
N ALA A 177 -25.13 -20.48 2.61
CA ALA A 177 -24.21 -19.50 3.18
C ALA A 177 -23.52 -20.06 4.44
N VAL A 178 -22.24 -19.73 4.62
CA VAL A 178 -21.51 -20.07 5.84
C VAL A 178 -22.10 -19.32 7.04
N ALA A 179 -21.84 -19.81 8.25
CA ALA A 179 -22.42 -19.25 9.48
C ALA A 179 -22.07 -17.78 9.72
N ASN A 180 -20.91 -17.32 9.24
CA ASN A 180 -20.48 -15.93 9.34
C ASN A 180 -19.89 -15.47 8.00
N VAL A 181 -20.71 -14.78 7.21
CA VAL A 181 -20.28 -14.22 5.93
C VAL A 181 -19.42 -12.98 6.13
N THR A 182 -18.18 -13.05 5.66
CA THR A 182 -17.16 -12.00 5.83
C THR A 182 -16.55 -11.59 4.51
N ILE A 183 -16.34 -10.29 4.33
CA ILE A 183 -15.56 -9.72 3.23
C ILE A 183 -14.35 -9.01 3.86
N PRO A 184 -13.14 -9.61 3.79
CA PRO A 184 -11.94 -8.92 4.24
C PRO A 184 -11.72 -7.63 3.45
N TRP A 185 -11.43 -6.56 4.16
CA TRP A 185 -11.18 -5.24 3.60
C TRP A 185 -9.72 -4.85 3.82
N TYR A 186 -8.94 -4.93 2.74
CA TYR A 186 -7.54 -4.57 2.71
C TYR A 186 -7.41 -3.09 2.35
N VAL A 187 -7.09 -2.26 3.33
CA VAL A 187 -7.00 -0.79 3.16
C VAL A 187 -5.54 -0.40 2.97
N MET A 188 -5.18 -0.09 1.72
CA MET A 188 -3.85 0.38 1.36
C MET A 188 -3.69 1.86 1.69
N THR A 189 -2.77 2.21 2.58
CA THR A 189 -2.44 3.59 2.96
C THR A 189 -1.07 3.99 2.44
N SER A 190 -0.70 5.26 2.59
CA SER A 190 0.70 5.71 2.50
C SER A 190 1.24 5.96 3.91
N GLY A 191 2.57 6.04 4.06
CA GLY A 191 3.20 6.36 5.34
C GLY A 191 2.54 7.56 6.05
N PRO A 192 2.36 8.72 5.36
CA PRO A 192 1.72 9.88 5.98
C PRO A 192 0.24 9.68 6.35
N THR A 193 -0.52 8.85 5.64
CA THR A 193 -1.96 8.68 5.90
C THR A 193 -2.26 7.55 6.89
N ARG A 194 -1.31 6.64 7.14
CA ARG A 194 -1.51 5.43 7.92
C ARG A 194 -1.98 5.68 9.36
N PRO A 195 -1.31 6.50 10.19
CA PRO A 195 -1.73 6.69 11.58
C PRO A 195 -3.14 7.28 11.68
N ALA A 196 -3.42 8.34 10.91
CA ALA A 196 -4.72 9.01 10.91
C ALA A 196 -5.85 8.09 10.40
N THR A 197 -5.57 7.23 9.42
CA THR A 197 -6.56 6.29 8.88
C THR A 197 -6.91 5.22 9.93
N VAL A 198 -5.91 4.64 10.59
CA VAL A 198 -6.13 3.61 11.62
C VAL A 198 -6.89 4.18 12.82
N ALA A 199 -6.48 5.37 13.30
CA ALA A 199 -7.16 6.06 14.39
C ALA A 199 -8.64 6.32 14.05
N PHE A 200 -8.91 6.84 12.84
CA PHE A 200 -10.28 7.13 12.41
C PHE A 200 -11.17 5.88 12.38
N PHE A 201 -10.65 4.74 11.94
CA PHE A 201 -11.41 3.47 11.99
C PHE A 201 -11.64 3.01 13.43
N GLN A 202 -10.64 3.12 14.32
CA GLN A 202 -10.75 2.72 15.72
C GLN A 202 -11.78 3.59 16.47
N GLU A 203 -11.70 4.91 16.32
CA GLU A 203 -12.61 5.89 16.92
C GLU A 203 -14.07 5.64 16.52
N ASN A 204 -14.30 5.12 15.31
CA ASN A 204 -15.63 4.81 14.79
C ASN A 204 -16.00 3.33 14.94
N ASN A 205 -15.30 2.58 15.80
CA ASN A 205 -15.52 1.15 16.06
C ASN A 205 -15.66 0.34 14.76
N TYR A 206 -14.74 0.60 13.82
CA TYR A 206 -14.66 -0.05 12.52
C TYR A 206 -15.95 0.02 11.70
N PHE A 207 -16.80 1.02 11.97
CA PHE A 207 -18.11 1.23 11.34
C PHE A 207 -19.05 0.01 11.43
N GLY A 208 -18.87 -0.84 12.45
CA GLY A 208 -19.65 -2.06 12.66
C GLY A 208 -19.10 -3.32 11.98
N LEU A 209 -18.00 -3.23 11.22
CA LEU A 209 -17.26 -4.39 10.73
C LEU A 209 -16.38 -4.97 11.85
N SER A 210 -16.07 -6.27 11.77
CA SER A 210 -15.07 -6.87 12.66
C SER A 210 -13.69 -6.32 12.34
N SER A 211 -12.96 -5.88 13.37
CA SER A 211 -11.57 -5.42 13.25
C SER A 211 -10.65 -6.48 12.64
N ASP A 212 -10.93 -7.77 12.90
CA ASP A 212 -10.14 -8.90 12.38
C ASP A 212 -10.26 -9.06 10.85
N ASN A 213 -11.25 -8.41 10.24
CA ASN A 213 -11.48 -8.42 8.80
C ASN A 213 -11.05 -7.11 8.13
N ILE A 214 -10.42 -6.18 8.85
CA ILE A 214 -9.88 -4.95 8.28
C ILE A 214 -8.36 -4.99 8.42
N VAL A 215 -7.69 -5.13 7.29
CA VAL A 215 -6.23 -5.25 7.24
C VAL A 215 -5.68 -4.00 6.59
N PHE A 216 -5.04 -3.15 7.40
CA PHE A 216 -4.33 -2.00 6.86
C PHE A 216 -2.95 -2.45 6.38
N PHE A 217 -2.55 -2.00 5.20
CA PHE A 217 -1.18 -2.21 4.68
C PHE A 217 -0.68 -0.95 3.98
N GLU A 218 0.63 -0.77 3.89
CA GLU A 218 1.21 0.44 3.29
C GLU A 218 1.72 0.16 1.89
N GLN A 219 1.49 1.11 0.99
CA GLN A 219 2.17 1.13 -0.31
C GLN A 219 3.62 1.62 -0.15
N GLY A 220 4.45 1.30 -1.14
CA GLY A 220 5.82 1.78 -1.20
C GLY A 220 5.91 3.27 -1.50
N THR A 221 7.13 3.78 -1.39
CA THR A 221 7.49 5.13 -1.84
C THR A 221 8.66 5.06 -2.80
N LEU A 222 8.79 6.09 -3.62
CA LEU A 222 9.97 6.36 -4.44
C LEU A 222 10.53 7.73 -4.07
N PRO A 223 11.87 7.90 -4.12
CA PRO A 223 12.47 9.21 -3.96
C PRO A 223 12.07 10.13 -5.10
N CYS A 224 11.83 11.40 -4.78
CA CYS A 224 11.70 12.46 -5.77
C CYS A 224 13.06 12.71 -6.42
N LEU A 225 13.08 12.82 -7.75
CA LEU A 225 14.30 13.01 -8.51
C LEU A 225 14.27 14.34 -9.25
N THR A 226 15.43 14.98 -9.34
CA THR A 226 15.68 16.09 -10.26
C THR A 226 15.68 15.59 -11.72
N PHE A 227 15.67 16.50 -12.69
CA PHE A 227 15.71 16.14 -14.11
C PHE A 227 16.96 15.32 -14.48
N ASP A 228 18.11 15.61 -13.87
CA ASP A 228 19.37 14.88 -14.03
C ASP A 228 19.45 13.60 -13.16
N GLY A 229 18.36 13.22 -12.47
CA GLY A 229 18.25 11.95 -11.76
C GLY A 229 18.81 11.94 -10.35
N LYS A 230 19.09 13.11 -9.75
CA LYS A 230 19.56 13.21 -8.37
C LYS A 230 18.40 13.09 -7.40
N ILE A 231 18.58 12.32 -6.34
CA ILE A 231 17.62 12.23 -5.24
C ILE A 231 17.50 13.59 -4.56
N MET A 232 16.28 14.09 -4.41
CA MET A 232 15.99 15.36 -3.77
C MET A 232 15.99 15.21 -2.24
N MET A 233 16.51 16.22 -1.55
CA MET A 233 16.45 16.34 -0.10
C MET A 233 15.25 17.23 0.29
N GLU A 234 14.42 16.77 1.21
CA GLU A 234 13.35 17.58 1.85
C GLU A 234 13.94 18.47 2.95
N SER A 235 14.91 17.95 3.69
CA SER A 235 15.70 18.65 4.70
C SER A 235 17.15 18.14 4.69
N LYS A 236 18.03 18.68 5.54
CA LYS A 236 19.41 18.17 5.66
C LYS A 236 19.50 16.68 6.05
N SER A 237 18.46 16.12 6.70
CA SER A 237 18.44 14.74 7.22
C SER A 237 17.33 13.86 6.62
N GLN A 238 16.60 14.34 5.61
CA GLN A 238 15.43 13.65 5.07
C GLN A 238 15.38 13.75 3.54
N ILE A 239 15.26 12.60 2.88
CA ILE A 239 15.03 12.55 1.43
C ILE A 239 13.56 12.87 1.13
N ALA A 240 13.32 13.61 0.05
CA ALA A 240 11.98 13.84 -0.43
C ALA A 240 11.46 12.55 -1.10
N VAL A 241 10.31 12.05 -0.64
CA VAL A 241 9.68 10.84 -1.16
C VAL A 241 8.22 11.09 -1.53
N ALA A 242 7.73 10.31 -2.49
CA ALA A 242 6.32 10.28 -2.86
C ALA A 242 5.83 8.83 -2.96
N PRO A 243 4.51 8.58 -2.80
CA PRO A 243 3.88 7.34 -3.22
C PRO A 243 4.33 6.87 -4.60
N ASP A 244 4.56 5.55 -4.75
CA ASP A 244 5.00 4.93 -6.01
C ASP A 244 3.86 4.72 -7.05
N GLY A 245 2.71 5.36 -6.82
CA GLY A 245 1.52 5.29 -7.66
C GLY A 245 0.58 4.13 -7.30
N ASN A 246 -0.64 4.14 -7.85
CA ASN A 246 -1.62 3.08 -7.58
C ASN A 246 -1.16 1.69 -8.05
N GLY A 247 -0.30 1.63 -9.08
CA GLY A 247 0.34 0.39 -9.54
C GLY A 247 1.30 -0.23 -8.51
N GLY A 248 1.72 0.52 -7.47
CA GLY A 248 2.48 0.00 -6.34
C GLY A 248 1.73 -1.05 -5.52
N VAL A 249 0.40 -1.16 -5.69
CA VAL A 249 -0.44 -2.15 -4.99
C VAL A 249 0.11 -3.57 -5.10
N TYR A 250 0.62 -4.00 -6.26
CA TYR A 250 1.12 -5.37 -6.44
C TYR A 250 2.37 -5.64 -5.58
N ALA A 251 3.29 -4.67 -5.54
CA ALA A 251 4.48 -4.78 -4.71
C ALA A 251 4.12 -4.73 -3.23
N ALA A 252 3.18 -3.86 -2.85
CA ALA A 252 2.69 -3.72 -1.49
C ALA A 252 2.02 -5.02 -0.99
N LEU A 253 1.14 -5.62 -1.79
CA LEU A 253 0.47 -6.87 -1.46
C LEU A 253 1.46 -8.00 -1.16
N ARG A 254 2.54 -8.08 -1.94
CA ARG A 254 3.62 -9.07 -1.74
C ARG A 254 4.49 -8.73 -0.54
N GLY A 255 4.89 -7.47 -0.38
CA GLY A 255 5.84 -7.03 0.65
C GLY A 255 5.26 -6.97 2.06
N THR A 256 3.94 -6.86 2.20
CA THR A 256 3.25 -6.69 3.50
C THR A 256 2.56 -7.95 3.99
N GLY A 257 2.72 -9.09 3.31
CA GLY A 257 2.09 -10.36 3.69
C GLY A 257 0.60 -10.45 3.39
N VAL A 258 0.00 -9.44 2.74
CA VAL A 258 -1.43 -9.46 2.38
C VAL A 258 -1.77 -10.62 1.45
N LEU A 259 -0.92 -10.96 0.48
CA LEU A 259 -1.15 -12.14 -0.38
C LEU A 259 -1.18 -13.45 0.44
N ALA A 260 -0.31 -13.56 1.44
CA ALA A 260 -0.30 -14.73 2.32
C ALA A 260 -1.57 -14.78 3.18
N ASN A 261 -2.06 -13.63 3.66
CA ASN A 261 -3.31 -13.54 4.41
C ASN A 261 -4.54 -13.90 3.54
N MET A 262 -4.58 -13.46 2.28
CA MET A 262 -5.62 -13.87 1.32
C MET A 262 -5.61 -15.40 1.11
N ALA A 263 -4.42 -15.98 0.89
CA ALA A 263 -4.26 -17.41 0.71
C ALA A 263 -4.69 -18.22 1.94
N GLU A 264 -4.34 -17.78 3.15
CA GLU A 264 -4.77 -18.40 4.42
C GLU A 264 -6.29 -18.38 4.56
N ARG A 265 -6.93 -17.28 4.15
CA ARG A 265 -8.39 -17.13 4.11
C ARG A 265 -9.05 -17.85 2.94
N LYS A 266 -8.27 -18.47 2.04
CA LYS A 266 -8.73 -19.18 0.82
C LYS A 266 -9.51 -18.26 -0.15
N ILE A 267 -9.02 -17.03 -0.30
CA ILE A 267 -9.50 -16.02 -1.24
C ILE A 267 -8.55 -15.93 -2.43
#